data_AF-A0A8H7N815-F1
#
_entry.id   AF-A0A8H7N815-F1
#
_cell.length_a   1.000
_cell.length_b   1.000
_cell.length_c   1.000
_cell.angle_alpha   90.00
_cell.angle_beta   90.00
_cell.angle_gamma   90.00
#
_symmetry.space_group_name_H-M   'P 1'
#
loop_
_entity.id
_entity.type
_entity.pdbx_description
1 polymer ?
#
loop_
_entity_poly.entity_id
_entity_poly.type
_entity_poly.pdbx_seq_one_letter_code
_entity_poly.pdbx_strand_id
1 'polypeptide(L)'
;MAANQDQTTETPWWASFPEVQSECPRLEPEEVKLLLNDDPAAKGKDGKRDFLLVDVRRTDWEGGTVATSINFPAHTLYQTRPVIYQLCKQAGIKKIIFYCGESGL
;
A
#
# COMPACT_ATOMS: atom_id res chain seq x y z
N MET A 1 -2.97 11.28 48.25
CA MET A 1 -3.80 11.61 47.08
C MET A 1 -2.96 11.30 45.83
N ALA A 2 -3.00 10.06 45.34
CA ALA A 2 -2.36 9.71 44.07
C ALA A 2 -3.48 9.47 43.07
N ALA A 3 -3.57 10.34 42.06
CA ALA A 3 -4.56 10.22 41.00
C ALA A 3 -4.19 9.02 40.12
N ASN A 4 -5.07 8.02 40.09
CA ASN A 4 -5.00 6.90 39.18
C ASN A 4 -5.28 7.44 37.77
N GLN A 5 -4.28 7.41 36.88
CA GLN A 5 -4.48 7.79 35.49
C GLN A 5 -5.19 6.63 34.79
N ASP A 6 -6.49 6.78 34.54
CA ASP A 6 -7.23 5.90 33.64
C ASP A 6 -6.57 5.97 32.25
N GLN A 7 -5.85 4.91 31.89
CA GLN A 7 -5.44 4.67 30.52
C GLN A 7 -6.69 4.26 29.72
N THR A 8 -7.40 5.23 29.15
CA THR A 8 -8.35 4.96 28.08
C THR A 8 -7.59 4.40 26.89
N THR A 9 -7.60 3.08 26.73
CA THR A 9 -7.19 2.41 25.50
C THR A 9 -8.14 2.85 24.39
N GLU A 10 -7.74 3.88 23.65
CA GLU A 10 -8.48 4.32 22.47
C GLU A 10 -8.62 3.14 21.52
N THR A 11 -9.85 2.90 21.07
CA THR A 11 -10.12 1.86 20.07
C THR A 11 -9.39 2.24 18.77
N PRO A 12 -8.56 1.35 18.21
CA PRO A 12 -7.85 1.66 16.98
C PRO A 12 -8.82 1.98 15.84
N TRP A 13 -8.47 2.94 14.97
CA TRP A 13 -9.35 3.41 13.89
C TRP A 13 -9.79 2.27 12.94
N TRP A 14 -8.97 1.24 12.78
CA TRP A 14 -9.23 0.09 11.91
C TRP A 14 -10.18 -0.95 12.51
N ALA A 15 -10.50 -0.85 13.81
CA ALA A 15 -11.41 -1.80 14.48
C ALA A 15 -12.85 -1.72 13.96
N SER A 16 -13.19 -0.69 13.20
CA SER A 16 -14.51 -0.57 12.54
C SER A 16 -14.62 -1.38 11.25
N PHE A 17 -13.52 -1.98 10.77
CA PHE A 17 -13.52 -2.81 9.56
C PHE A 17 -13.72 -4.29 9.91
N PRO A 18 -14.27 -5.09 8.98
CA PRO A 18 -14.36 -6.52 9.17
C PRO A 18 -12.99 -7.17 9.29
N GLU A 19 -12.98 -8.36 9.87
CA GLU A 19 -11.79 -9.19 9.98
C GLU A 19 -11.16 -9.49 8.61
N VAL A 20 -9.85 -9.65 8.62
CA VAL A 20 -9.07 -9.96 7.41
C VAL A 20 -9.49 -11.33 6.87
N GLN A 21 -9.86 -11.37 5.59
CA GLN A 21 -10.34 -12.59 4.92
C GLN A 21 -9.29 -13.24 4.02
N SER A 22 -8.12 -12.62 3.87
CA SER A 22 -7.09 -13.04 2.92
C SER A 22 -5.69 -12.85 3.48
N GLU A 23 -4.82 -13.81 3.26
CA GLU A 23 -3.39 -13.68 3.50
C GLU A 23 -2.72 -13.00 2.29
N CYS A 24 -1.79 -12.07 2.56
CA CYS A 24 -0.98 -11.43 1.53
C CYS A 24 0.47 -11.89 1.68
N PRO A 25 1.09 -12.47 0.64
CA PRO A 25 2.51 -12.78 0.65
C PRO A 25 3.34 -11.52 0.88
N ARG A 26 4.42 -11.65 1.66
CA ARG A 26 5.44 -10.61 1.80
C ARG A 26 6.40 -10.70 0.62
N LEU A 27 6.79 -9.55 0.07
CA LEU A 27 7.91 -9.41 -0.85
C LEU A 27 9.02 -8.65 -0.14
N GLU A 28 10.26 -9.08 -0.34
CA GLU A 28 11.42 -8.39 0.20
C GLU A 28 11.78 -7.16 -0.66
N PRO A 29 12.41 -6.12 -0.06
CA PRO A 29 12.79 -4.90 -0.77
C PRO A 29 13.60 -5.14 -2.05
N GLU A 30 14.50 -6.11 -2.05
CA GLU A 30 15.32 -6.49 -3.19
C GLU A 30 14.46 -7.01 -4.36
N GLU A 31 13.40 -7.76 -4.06
CA GLU A 31 12.47 -8.27 -5.08
C GLU A 31 11.67 -7.13 -5.72
N VAL A 32 11.21 -6.17 -4.91
CA VAL A 32 10.52 -4.98 -5.41
C VAL A 32 11.45 -4.15 -6.29
N LYS A 33 12.72 -3.98 -5.88
CA LYS A 33 13.73 -3.28 -6.67
C LYS A 33 13.98 -3.96 -8.02
N LEU A 34 14.06 -5.29 -8.05
CA LEU A 34 14.19 -6.05 -9.30
C LEU A 34 12.98 -5.83 -10.22
N LEU A 35 11.76 -5.89 -9.68
CA LEU A 35 10.53 -5.62 -10.44
C LEU A 35 10.50 -4.22 -11.06
N LEU A 36 10.96 -3.21 -10.31
CA LEU A 36 11.05 -1.84 -10.81
C LEU A 36 12.13 -1.68 -11.88
N ASN A 37 13.28 -2.33 -11.72
CA ASN A 37 14.37 -2.30 -12.71
C ASN A 37 14.00 -3.05 -13.99
N ASP A 38 13.20 -4.10 -13.88
CA ASP A 38 12.75 -4.91 -15.01
C ASP A 38 11.47 -4.42 -15.67
N ASP A 39 10.86 -3.38 -15.12
CA ASP A 39 9.64 -2.81 -15.65
C ASP A 39 9.79 -2.38 -17.11
N PRO A 40 9.07 -3.03 -18.04
CA PRO A 40 9.18 -2.71 -19.45
C PRO A 40 8.62 -1.32 -19.80
N ALA A 41 7.69 -0.78 -18.99
CA ALA A 41 7.18 0.57 -19.19
C ALA A 41 8.25 1.64 -18.89
N ALA A 42 9.10 1.42 -17.87
CA ALA A 42 10.26 2.26 -17.60
C ALA A 42 11.36 2.16 -18.69
N LYS A 43 11.41 1.04 -19.44
CA LYS A 43 12.40 0.80 -20.51
C LYS A 43 11.99 1.33 -21.90
N GLY A 44 10.85 2.03 -22.02
CA GLY A 44 10.48 2.76 -23.24
C GLY A 44 10.12 1.91 -24.46
N LYS A 45 9.90 0.60 -24.30
CA LYS A 45 9.32 -0.27 -25.33
C LYS A 45 7.84 -0.44 -25.04
N ASP A 46 7.04 -0.82 -26.03
CA ASP A 46 5.57 -1.00 -25.97
C ASP A 46 5.05 -2.00 -24.90
N GLY A 47 5.89 -2.41 -23.96
CA GLY A 47 5.54 -3.28 -22.86
C GLY A 47 4.66 -2.58 -21.83
N LYS A 48 3.59 -3.27 -21.47
CA LYS A 48 2.67 -2.87 -20.41
C LYS A 48 3.17 -3.42 -19.08
N ARG A 49 3.33 -2.55 -18.10
CA ARG A 49 3.51 -2.95 -16.70
C ARG A 49 2.23 -3.67 -16.24
N ASP A 50 2.38 -4.83 -15.61
CA ASP A 50 1.26 -5.61 -15.07
C ASP A 50 1.22 -5.64 -13.54
N PHE A 51 2.03 -4.80 -12.88
CA PHE A 51 1.99 -4.59 -11.44
C PHE A 51 1.80 -3.12 -11.06
N LEU A 52 1.23 -2.87 -9.88
CA LEU A 52 1.06 -1.55 -9.28
C LEU A 52 1.73 -1.54 -7.90
N LEU A 53 2.57 -0.53 -7.66
CA LEU A 53 3.14 -0.26 -6.34
C LEU A 53 2.29 0.81 -5.64
N VAL A 54 1.82 0.52 -4.43
CA VAL A 54 0.89 1.35 -3.66
C VAL A 54 1.51 1.73 -2.34
N ASP A 55 1.67 3.04 -2.14
CA ASP A 55 2.03 3.63 -0.85
C ASP A 55 0.76 3.80 0.00
N VAL A 56 0.70 3.18 1.19
CA VAL A 56 -0.45 3.29 2.09
C VAL A 56 -0.24 4.25 3.26
N ARG A 57 0.88 4.99 3.28
CA ARG A 57 1.12 6.07 4.24
C ARG A 57 0.08 7.18 4.09
N ARG A 58 -0.03 8.03 5.11
CA ARG A 58 -0.93 9.20 5.10
C ARG A 58 -0.25 10.31 4.30
N THR A 59 -0.20 11.52 4.83
CA THR A 59 0.47 12.69 4.20
C THR A 59 1.91 12.86 4.68
N ASP A 60 2.42 11.93 5.48
CA ASP A 60 3.68 11.97 6.22
C ASP A 60 4.85 11.34 5.44
N TRP A 61 4.87 11.46 4.11
CA TRP A 61 5.96 10.95 3.25
C TRP A 61 7.24 11.81 3.28
N GLU A 62 7.70 12.16 4.48
CA GLU A 62 9.00 12.81 4.67
C GLU A 62 10.11 11.95 4.03
N GLY A 63 10.88 12.53 3.11
CA GLY A 63 11.90 11.80 2.33
C GLY A 63 11.45 11.26 0.97
N GLY A 64 10.17 11.40 0.60
CA GLY A 64 9.64 11.05 -0.71
C GLY A 64 8.94 9.69 -0.78
N THR A 65 8.54 9.29 -1.98
CA THR A 65 7.86 8.02 -2.28
C THR A 65 8.67 7.20 -3.27
N VAL A 66 8.46 5.89 -3.29
CA VAL A 66 9.11 5.04 -4.30
C VAL A 66 8.65 5.48 -5.69
N ALA A 67 9.59 5.65 -6.62
CA ALA A 67 9.29 6.12 -7.96
C ALA A 67 8.23 5.21 -8.62
N THR A 68 7.27 5.82 -9.31
CA THR A 68 6.15 5.14 -9.98
C THR A 68 5.13 4.45 -9.07
N SER A 69 5.18 4.69 -7.75
CA SER A 69 4.11 4.33 -6.83
C SER A 69 2.94 5.31 -6.89
N ILE A 70 1.76 4.84 -6.49
CA ILE A 70 0.58 5.69 -6.23
C ILE A 70 0.24 5.63 -4.75
N ASN A 71 -0.13 6.77 -4.16
CA ASN A 71 -0.54 6.80 -2.76
C ASN A 71 -2.04 6.56 -2.60
N PHE A 72 -2.39 5.52 -1.85
CA PHE A 72 -3.76 5.23 -1.38
C PHE A 72 -3.73 5.04 0.14
N PRO A 73 -3.98 6.11 0.92
CA PRO A 73 -3.88 6.04 2.38
C PRO A 73 -4.77 4.96 2.97
N ALA A 74 -4.22 4.19 3.92
CA ALA A 74 -4.91 3.06 4.56
C ALA A 74 -6.30 3.43 5.12
N HIS A 75 -6.46 4.66 5.63
CA HIS A 75 -7.73 5.20 6.16
C HIS A 75 -8.88 5.23 5.15
N THR A 76 -8.57 5.35 3.86
CA THR A 76 -9.56 5.47 2.78
C THR A 76 -9.58 4.27 1.83
N LEU A 77 -8.55 3.42 1.92
CA LEU A 77 -8.35 2.28 1.01
C LEU A 77 -9.50 1.27 1.10
N TYR A 78 -10.03 1.01 2.30
CA TYR A 78 -11.11 0.03 2.47
C TYR A 78 -12.39 0.45 1.74
N GLN A 79 -12.75 1.74 1.80
CA GLN A 79 -13.96 2.29 1.19
C GLN A 79 -13.80 2.44 -0.33
N THR A 80 -12.59 2.77 -0.79
CA THR A 80 -12.27 2.99 -2.23
C THR A 80 -11.85 1.72 -2.97
N ARG A 81 -11.59 0.62 -2.26
CA ARG A 81 -11.21 -0.71 -2.78
C ARG A 81 -11.97 -1.12 -4.06
N PRO A 82 -13.31 -1.05 -4.14
CA PRO A 82 -14.03 -1.53 -5.31
C PRO A 82 -13.66 -0.76 -6.59
N VAL A 83 -13.49 0.56 -6.47
CA VAL A 83 -13.12 1.43 -7.60
C VAL A 83 -11.67 1.18 -7.99
N ILE A 84 -10.76 1.12 -7.01
CA ILE A 84 -9.33 0.81 -7.25
C ILE A 84 -9.18 -0.55 -7.95
N TYR A 85 -9.92 -1.57 -7.49
CA TYR A 85 -9.90 -2.89 -8.12
C TYR A 85 -10.34 -2.82 -9.59
N GLN A 86 -11.42 -2.10 -9.90
CA GLN A 86 -11.88 -1.94 -11.28
C GLN A 86 -10.86 -1.20 -12.15
N LEU A 87 -10.24 -0.14 -11.63
CA LEU A 87 -9.17 0.59 -12.32
C LEU A 87 -7.98 -0.32 -12.63
N CYS A 88 -7.49 -1.06 -11.63
CA CYS A 88 -6.40 -2.02 -11.82
C CYS A 88 -6.75 -3.08 -12.87
N LYS A 89 -7.97 -3.63 -12.82
CA LYS A 89 -8.45 -4.62 -13.78
C LYS A 89 -8.50 -4.07 -15.21
N GLN A 90 -9.02 -2.85 -15.39
CA GLN A 90 -9.09 -2.19 -16.71
C GLN A 90 -7.70 -1.83 -17.25
N ALA A 91 -6.77 -1.47 -16.37
CA ALA A 91 -5.38 -1.21 -16.72
C ALA A 91 -4.56 -2.49 -17.01
N GLY A 92 -5.15 -3.68 -16.84
CA GLY A 92 -4.46 -4.96 -17.05
C GLY A 92 -3.45 -5.30 -15.94
N ILE A 93 -3.58 -4.66 -14.77
CA ILE A 93 -2.75 -4.93 -13.60
C ILE A 93 -3.16 -6.28 -13.00
N LYS A 94 -2.18 -7.16 -12.84
CA LYS A 94 -2.32 -8.51 -12.27
C LYS A 94 -1.78 -8.61 -10.85
N LYS A 95 -0.88 -7.71 -10.46
CA LYS A 95 -0.23 -7.70 -9.14
C LYS A 95 -0.31 -6.33 -8.51
N ILE A 96 -0.71 -6.25 -7.24
CA ILE A 96 -0.70 -5.01 -6.46
C ILE A 96 0.20 -5.25 -5.25
N ILE A 97 1.16 -4.35 -5.05
CA ILE A 97 2.18 -4.43 -4.00
C ILE A 97 1.95 -3.23 -3.08
N PHE A 98 1.65 -3.46 -1.81
CA PHE A 98 1.43 -2.41 -0.82
C PHE A 98 2.67 -2.20 0.04
N TYR A 99 2.97 -0.96 0.38
CA TYR A 99 4.01 -0.63 1.36
C TYR A 99 3.62 0.53 2.27
N CYS A 100 4.16 0.53 3.49
CA CYS A 100 4.01 1.58 4.49
C CYS A 100 5.37 1.98 5.08
N GLY A 101 5.38 2.97 5.99
CA GLY A 101 6.61 3.43 6.66
C GLY A 101 7.31 2.36 7.51
N GLU A 102 6.56 1.35 7.99
CA GLU A 102 7.11 0.23 8.76
C GLU A 102 7.52 -0.96 7.87
N SER A 103 7.29 -0.89 6.55
CA SER A 103 7.58 -2.01 5.63
C SER A 103 9.07 -2.21 5.38
N GLY A 104 9.93 -1.24 5.72
CA GLY A 104 11.39 -1.31 5.57
C GLY A 104 11.90 -1.16 4.14
N LEU A 105 11.11 -0.54 3.24
CA LEU A 105 11.50 -0.22 1.86
C LEU A 105 12.38 1.04 1.76
#